data_AF-A0A0E3WRJ8-F1
#
_entry.id   AF-A0A0E3WRJ8-F1
#
_cell.length_a   1.000
_cell.length_b   1.000
_cell.length_c   1.000
_cell.angle_alpha   90.00
_cell.angle_beta   90.00
_cell.angle_gamma   90.00
#
_symmetry.space_group_name_H-M   'P 1'
#
loop_
_entity.id
_entity.type
_entity.pdbx_description
1 polymer ?
#
loop_
_entity_poly.entity_id
_entity_poly.type
_entity_poly.pdbx_seq_one_letter_code
_entity_poly.pdbx_strand_id
1 'polypeptide(L)'
;MLRTKYSEEIEKQMKAFYDSLNEKDRRRYAAIEAMKLGHGGQNYISNVLGCHFQTVMAGIAELTNGTETPEDRIRKPGGGKKKIIDTVENLDEIFFEILKDHTAGSPMDKEIKWTNLNHKEISNAFKLRDMNVTPHVVKQLLKKHGFVKRKMQKTVAMKDCKDRNEQF
;
A
#
# COMPACT_ATOMS: atom_id res chain seq x y z
N MET A 1 -16.66 -40.67 -7.17
CA MET A 1 -17.98 -40.45 -6.54
C MET A 1 -17.76 -39.77 -5.20
N LEU A 2 -18.60 -38.78 -4.85
CA LEU A 2 -18.55 -38.15 -3.53
C LEU A 2 -18.97 -39.18 -2.47
N ARG A 3 -18.17 -39.36 -1.42
CA ARG A 3 -18.38 -40.46 -0.45
C ARG A 3 -19.38 -40.10 0.65
N THR A 4 -19.57 -38.81 0.92
CA THR A 4 -20.41 -38.29 2.01
C THR A 4 -20.91 -36.90 1.65
N LYS A 5 -22.20 -36.62 1.87
CA LYS A 5 -22.82 -35.29 1.75
C LYS A 5 -23.28 -34.83 3.13
N TYR A 6 -23.29 -33.53 3.36
CA TYR A 6 -23.95 -32.94 4.52
C TYR A 6 -25.46 -33.05 4.39
N SER A 7 -26.18 -32.98 5.51
CA SER A 7 -27.64 -32.87 5.49
C SER A 7 -28.06 -31.49 4.99
N GLU A 8 -29.27 -31.37 4.44
CA GLU A 8 -29.79 -30.09 3.92
C GLU A 8 -29.81 -28.98 4.98
N GLU A 9 -30.04 -29.34 6.24
CA GLU A 9 -30.03 -28.40 7.36
C GLU A 9 -28.63 -27.82 7.60
N ILE A 10 -27.60 -28.68 7.57
CA ILE A 10 -26.20 -28.26 7.69
C ILE A 10 -25.82 -27.41 6.47
N GLU A 11 -26.19 -27.81 5.25
CA GLU A 11 -25.93 -27.02 4.05
C GLU A 11 -26.48 -25.59 4.16
N LYS A 12 -27.70 -25.42 4.70
CA LYS A 12 -28.30 -24.10 4.95
C LYS A 12 -27.51 -23.29 5.98
N GLN A 13 -27.11 -23.91 7.09
CA GLN A 13 -26.33 -23.25 8.13
C GLN A 13 -24.94 -22.84 7.61
N MET A 14 -24.27 -23.72 6.87
CA MET A 14 -22.98 -23.45 6.23
C MET A 14 -23.07 -22.26 5.28
N LYS A 15 -24.11 -22.22 4.45
CA LYS A 15 -24.34 -21.12 3.52
C LYS A 15 -24.60 -19.80 4.24
N ALA A 16 -25.46 -19.80 5.26
CA ALA A 16 -25.72 -18.61 6.07
C ALA A 16 -24.44 -18.07 6.74
N PHE A 17 -23.61 -18.96 7.27
CA PHE A 17 -22.32 -18.57 7.84
C PHE A 17 -21.38 -18.01 6.76
N TYR A 18 -21.24 -18.72 5.64
CA TYR A 18 -20.42 -18.27 4.49
C TYR A 18 -20.80 -16.87 4.02
N ASP A 19 -22.10 -16.58 3.94
CA ASP A 19 -22.60 -15.27 3.51
C ASP A 19 -22.31 -14.14 4.51
N SER A 20 -22.05 -14.46 5.79
CA SER A 20 -21.64 -13.46 6.79
C SER A 20 -20.13 -13.15 6.77
N LEU A 21 -19.31 -14.01 6.17
CA LEU A 21 -17.86 -13.87 6.13
C LEU A 21 -17.40 -12.87 5.05
N ASN A 22 -16.20 -12.30 5.25
CA ASN A 22 -15.50 -11.55 4.21
C ASN A 22 -14.92 -12.49 3.13
N GLU A 23 -14.47 -11.95 2.00
CA GLU A 23 -13.99 -12.76 0.87
C GLU A 23 -12.77 -13.65 1.18
N LYS A 24 -11.88 -13.22 2.07
CA LYS A 24 -10.70 -13.98 2.50
C LYS A 24 -11.13 -15.20 3.31
N ASP A 25 -12.01 -14.98 4.28
CA ASP A 25 -12.50 -16.02 5.17
C ASP A 25 -13.44 -16.98 4.47
N ARG A 26 -14.26 -16.48 3.53
CA ARG A 26 -15.08 -17.31 2.61
C ARG A 26 -14.22 -18.32 1.85
N ARG A 27 -13.13 -17.86 1.21
CA ARG A 27 -12.20 -18.74 0.46
C ARG A 27 -11.59 -19.81 1.35
N ARG A 28 -11.13 -19.43 2.54
CA ARG A 28 -10.52 -20.36 3.52
C ARG A 28 -11.54 -21.36 4.06
N TYR A 29 -12.74 -20.90 4.42
CA TYR A 29 -13.81 -21.76 4.91
C TYR A 29 -14.23 -22.79 3.87
N ALA A 30 -14.48 -22.36 2.63
CA ALA A 30 -14.83 -23.27 1.53
C ALA A 30 -13.74 -24.32 1.28
N ALA A 31 -12.47 -23.94 1.39
CA ALA A 31 -11.35 -24.86 1.26
C ALA A 31 -11.28 -25.89 2.39
N ILE A 32 -11.45 -25.48 3.65
CA ILE A 32 -11.49 -26.39 4.80
C ILE A 32 -12.60 -27.42 4.62
N GLU A 33 -13.80 -26.98 4.27
CA GLU A 33 -14.95 -27.87 4.07
C GLU A 33 -14.76 -28.82 2.89
N ALA A 34 -14.17 -28.34 1.80
CA ALA A 34 -13.85 -29.19 0.65
C ALA A 34 -12.79 -30.24 0.98
N MET A 35 -11.77 -29.88 1.78
CA MET A 35 -10.71 -30.81 2.21
C MET A 35 -11.23 -31.91 3.13
N LYS A 36 -12.20 -31.61 4.01
CA LYS A 36 -12.84 -32.62 4.88
C LYS A 36 -13.53 -33.74 4.08
N LEU A 37 -14.09 -33.41 2.93
CA LEU A 37 -14.87 -34.34 2.10
C LEU A 37 -14.01 -35.10 1.07
N GLY A 38 -12.76 -34.68 0.83
CA GLY A 38 -11.84 -35.34 -0.08
C GLY A 38 -12.28 -35.29 -1.55
N HIS A 39 -12.20 -36.43 -2.26
CA HIS A 39 -12.41 -36.48 -3.71
C HIS A 39 -13.85 -36.09 -4.09
N GLY A 40 -13.99 -35.03 -4.91
CA GLY A 40 -15.27 -34.45 -5.33
C GLY A 40 -15.84 -33.42 -4.35
N GLY A 41 -15.26 -33.28 -3.16
CA GLY A 41 -15.67 -32.32 -2.13
C GLY A 41 -15.68 -30.88 -2.65
N GLN A 42 -14.69 -30.53 -3.48
CA GLN A 42 -14.58 -29.20 -4.07
C GLN A 42 -15.81 -28.80 -4.91
N ASN A 43 -16.27 -29.70 -5.79
CA ASN A 43 -17.44 -29.43 -6.65
C ASN A 43 -18.75 -29.42 -5.85
N TYR A 44 -18.83 -30.29 -4.83
CA TYR A 44 -19.98 -30.31 -3.94
C TYR A 44 -20.08 -29.00 -3.12
N ILE A 45 -18.98 -28.58 -2.48
CA ILE A 45 -18.95 -27.36 -1.68
C ILE A 45 -19.15 -26.10 -2.53
N SER A 46 -18.62 -26.06 -3.76
CA SER A 46 -18.90 -24.94 -4.67
C SER A 46 -20.39 -24.79 -4.98
N ASN A 47 -21.10 -25.91 -5.13
CA ASN A 47 -22.55 -25.90 -5.36
C ASN A 47 -23.34 -25.49 -4.12
N VAL A 48 -22.98 -26.03 -2.94
CA VAL A 48 -23.65 -25.70 -1.66
C VAL A 48 -23.49 -24.23 -1.31
N LEU A 49 -22.25 -23.72 -1.39
CA LEU A 49 -21.92 -22.33 -1.03
C LEU A 49 -22.20 -21.34 -2.16
N GLY A 50 -22.54 -21.81 -3.37
CA GLY A 50 -22.81 -20.95 -4.53
C GLY A 50 -21.59 -20.14 -4.99
N CYS A 51 -20.38 -20.68 -4.84
CA CYS A 51 -19.14 -20.00 -5.22
C CYS A 51 -18.46 -20.69 -6.40
N HIS A 52 -17.61 -19.96 -7.14
CA HIS A 52 -16.88 -20.54 -8.26
C HIS A 52 -15.86 -21.59 -7.77
N PHE A 53 -15.70 -22.69 -8.49
CA PHE A 53 -14.76 -23.77 -8.15
C PHE A 53 -13.32 -23.27 -7.87
N GLN A 54 -12.89 -22.26 -8.64
CA GLN A 54 -11.57 -21.63 -8.50
C GLN A 54 -11.39 -20.90 -7.16
N THR A 55 -12.47 -20.46 -6.52
CA THR A 55 -12.47 -19.87 -5.17
C THR A 55 -12.06 -20.91 -4.13
N VAL A 56 -12.58 -22.14 -4.26
CA VAL A 56 -12.23 -23.28 -3.40
C VAL A 56 -10.78 -23.68 -3.63
N MET A 57 -10.35 -23.81 -4.89
CA MET A 57 -8.95 -24.13 -5.23
C MET A 57 -7.98 -23.08 -4.68
N ALA A 58 -8.28 -21.79 -4.84
CA ALA A 58 -7.46 -20.71 -4.32
C ALA A 58 -7.34 -20.77 -2.79
N GLY A 59 -8.44 -21.07 -2.09
CA GLY A 59 -8.42 -21.27 -0.64
C GLY A 59 -7.57 -22.49 -0.23
N ILE A 60 -7.64 -23.61 -0.96
CA ILE A 60 -6.80 -24.79 -0.69
C ILE A 60 -5.32 -24.45 -0.88
N ALA A 61 -4.97 -23.80 -1.98
CA ALA A 61 -3.60 -23.38 -2.25
C ALA A 61 -3.07 -22.42 -1.16
N GLU A 62 -3.92 -21.52 -0.65
CA GLU A 62 -3.57 -20.63 0.46
C GLU A 62 -3.37 -21.35 1.79
N LEU A 63 -4.13 -22.40 2.07
CA LEU A 63 -3.95 -23.21 3.28
C LEU A 63 -2.74 -24.14 3.21
N THR A 64 -2.43 -24.68 2.04
CA THR A 64 -1.30 -25.61 1.84
C THR A 64 0.04 -24.88 1.72
N ASN A 65 0.09 -23.81 0.91
CA ASN A 65 1.34 -23.12 0.60
C ASN A 65 1.56 -21.85 1.45
N GLY A 66 0.60 -21.51 2.30
CA GLY A 66 0.59 -20.26 3.05
C GLY A 66 0.01 -19.08 2.25
N THR A 67 -0.26 -17.98 2.96
CA THR A 67 -0.91 -16.81 2.36
C THR A 67 0.07 -15.69 2.09
N GLU A 68 0.19 -15.29 0.82
CA GLU A 68 0.92 -14.06 0.43
C GLU A 68 0.13 -12.77 0.75
N THR A 69 -1.13 -12.90 1.19
CA THR A 69 -1.93 -11.76 1.66
C THR A 69 -1.48 -11.34 3.06
N PRO A 70 -1.09 -10.07 3.27
CA PRO A 70 -0.90 -9.53 4.62
C PRO A 70 -2.14 -9.74 5.48
N GLU A 71 -1.97 -9.88 6.80
CA GLU A 71 -3.10 -10.12 7.74
C GLU A 71 -4.19 -9.05 7.61
N ASP A 72 -3.78 -7.79 7.50
CA ASP A 72 -4.64 -6.60 7.39
C ASP A 72 -5.35 -6.46 6.02
N ARG A 73 -5.12 -7.37 5.07
CA ARG A 73 -5.68 -7.30 3.72
C ARG A 73 -6.53 -8.51 3.38
N ILE A 74 -7.66 -8.24 2.74
CA ILE A 74 -8.60 -9.26 2.23
C ILE A 74 -8.06 -9.88 0.92
N ARG A 75 -7.41 -9.08 0.06
CA ARG A 75 -6.88 -9.51 -1.25
C ARG A 75 -5.38 -9.25 -1.38
N LYS A 76 -4.71 -10.05 -2.22
CA LYS A 76 -3.28 -9.89 -2.55
C LYS A 76 -3.03 -8.50 -3.15
N PRO A 77 -1.90 -7.85 -2.85
CA PRO A 77 -1.50 -6.64 -3.57
C PRO A 77 -1.26 -6.97 -5.06
N GLY A 78 -1.37 -5.96 -5.94
CA GLY A 78 -1.00 -6.10 -7.35
C GLY A 78 -2.14 -6.08 -8.38
N GLY A 79 -3.41 -6.00 -7.95
CA GLY A 79 -4.55 -5.90 -8.87
C GLY A 79 -4.77 -4.54 -9.55
N GLY A 80 -3.85 -3.57 -9.36
CA GLY A 80 -3.99 -2.20 -9.88
C GLY A 80 -2.78 -1.77 -10.71
N LYS A 81 -2.89 -0.62 -11.38
CA LYS A 81 -1.78 -0.03 -12.16
C LYS A 81 -0.54 0.10 -11.26
N LYS A 82 0.58 -0.49 -11.69
CA LYS A 82 1.87 -0.37 -11.00
C LYS A 82 2.25 1.11 -10.88
N LYS A 83 2.91 1.47 -9.77
CA LYS A 83 3.36 2.85 -9.59
C LYS A 83 4.45 3.15 -10.62
N ILE A 84 4.44 4.37 -11.15
CA ILE A 84 5.46 4.85 -12.10
C ILE A 84 6.87 4.71 -11.49
N ILE A 85 6.98 4.94 -10.17
CA ILE A 85 8.23 4.82 -9.41
C ILE A 85 8.82 3.41 -9.44
N ASP A 86 7.97 2.39 -9.53
CA ASP A 86 8.39 0.98 -9.55
C ASP A 86 8.58 0.47 -11.00
N THR A 87 8.19 1.27 -12.00
CA THR A 87 8.12 0.86 -13.41
C THR A 87 9.19 1.53 -14.27
N VAL A 88 9.53 2.79 -13.97
CA VAL A 88 10.46 3.59 -14.79
C VAL A 88 11.86 3.51 -14.20
N GLU A 89 12.74 2.82 -14.91
CA GLU A 89 14.18 2.85 -14.68
C GLU A 89 14.70 4.28 -14.99
N ASN A 90 15.61 4.81 -14.19
CA ASN A 90 16.18 6.18 -14.23
C ASN A 90 15.35 7.31 -13.61
N LEU A 91 14.17 7.04 -13.05
CA LEU A 91 13.37 8.08 -12.40
C LEU A 91 14.09 8.71 -11.19
N ASP A 92 14.77 7.88 -10.40
CA ASP A 92 15.50 8.32 -9.20
C ASP A 92 16.75 9.12 -9.55
N GLU A 93 17.46 8.77 -10.63
CA GLU A 93 18.66 9.49 -11.06
C GLU A 93 18.34 10.91 -11.50
N ILE A 94 17.34 11.06 -12.36
CA ILE A 94 16.83 12.35 -12.83
C ILE A 94 16.30 13.18 -11.66
N PHE A 95 15.63 12.54 -10.71
CA PHE A 95 15.17 13.19 -9.49
C PHE A 95 16.33 13.80 -8.70
N PHE A 96 17.41 13.06 -8.46
CA PHE A 96 18.58 13.57 -7.75
C PHE A 96 19.31 14.66 -8.53
N GLU A 97 19.36 14.57 -9.85
CA GLU A 97 19.97 15.59 -10.68
C GLU A 97 19.20 16.92 -10.61
N ILE A 98 17.86 16.89 -10.68
CA ILE A 98 17.00 18.07 -10.50
C ILE A 98 17.20 18.71 -9.11
N LEU A 99 17.44 17.88 -8.08
CA LEU A 99 17.56 18.34 -6.70
C LEU A 99 18.97 18.68 -6.25
N LYS A 100 20.00 18.44 -7.08
CA LYS A 100 21.41 18.63 -6.72
C LYS A 100 21.70 20.03 -6.16
N ASP A 101 21.15 21.06 -6.80
CA ASP A 101 21.38 22.47 -6.44
C ASP A 101 20.30 23.02 -5.49
N HIS A 102 19.30 22.21 -5.16
CA HIS A 102 18.10 22.59 -4.41
C HIS A 102 17.92 21.81 -3.09
N THR A 103 18.89 20.95 -2.76
CA THR A 103 18.89 20.15 -1.53
C THR A 103 19.66 20.86 -0.42
N ALA A 104 19.01 21.06 0.71
CA ALA A 104 19.66 21.52 1.93
C ALA A 104 19.47 20.48 3.05
N GLY A 105 20.48 20.32 3.90
CA GLY A 105 20.47 19.40 5.03
C GLY A 105 20.55 20.10 6.39
N SER A 106 20.25 19.37 7.46
CA SER A 106 20.47 19.86 8.82
C SER A 106 21.96 19.77 9.19
N PRO A 107 22.59 20.85 9.72
CA PRO A 107 23.94 20.77 10.27
C PRO A 107 24.09 19.79 11.44
N MET A 108 23.01 19.51 12.18
CA MET A 108 22.99 18.55 13.30
C MET A 108 22.69 17.11 12.84
N ASP A 109 21.79 16.94 11.87
CA ASP A 109 21.31 15.62 11.43
C ASP A 109 21.53 15.43 9.93
N LYS A 110 22.53 14.61 9.58
CA LYS A 110 22.88 14.33 8.17
C LYS A 110 21.79 13.62 7.38
N GLU A 111 20.85 12.96 8.07
CA GLU A 111 19.73 12.26 7.44
C GLU A 111 18.60 13.20 7.01
N ILE A 112 18.45 14.35 7.67
CA ILE A 112 17.35 15.28 7.39
C ILE A 112 17.72 16.15 6.19
N LYS A 113 16.97 15.98 5.11
CA LYS A 113 17.09 16.76 3.87
C LYS A 113 15.76 17.44 3.54
N TRP A 114 15.82 18.66 3.04
CA TRP A 114 14.65 19.38 2.53
C TRP A 114 15.00 20.08 1.21
N THR A 115 13.97 20.36 0.42
CA THR A 115 14.09 21.09 -0.85
C THR A 115 13.49 22.49 -0.72
N ASN A 116 14.03 23.45 -1.44
CA ASN A 116 13.39 24.78 -1.60
C ASN A 116 12.30 24.77 -2.72
N LEU A 117 12.34 23.80 -3.62
CA LEU A 117 11.40 23.67 -4.74
C LEU A 117 10.02 23.15 -4.31
N ASN A 118 8.99 23.67 -4.96
CA ASN A 118 7.61 23.19 -4.89
C ASN A 118 7.42 21.94 -5.77
N HIS A 119 6.46 21.08 -5.41
CA HIS A 119 6.13 19.87 -6.17
C HIS A 119 5.79 20.17 -7.65
N LYS A 120 5.18 21.32 -7.95
CA LYS A 120 4.87 21.75 -9.33
C LYS A 120 6.13 22.09 -10.12
N GLU A 121 7.10 22.74 -9.48
CA GLU A 121 8.36 23.12 -10.12
C GLU A 121 9.19 21.88 -10.45
N ILE A 122 9.27 20.94 -9.52
CA ILE A 122 9.92 19.64 -9.76
C ILE A 122 9.21 18.90 -10.90
N SER A 123 7.87 18.86 -10.90
CA SER A 123 7.09 18.26 -11.99
C SER A 123 7.37 18.91 -13.35
N ASN A 124 7.54 20.23 -13.40
CA ASN A 124 7.92 20.93 -14.63
C ASN A 124 9.36 20.63 -15.05
N ALA A 125 10.29 20.50 -14.09
CA ALA A 125 11.67 20.10 -14.37
C ALA A 125 11.76 18.68 -14.97
N PHE A 126 10.89 17.76 -14.53
CA PHE A 126 10.74 16.45 -15.18
C PHE A 126 10.19 16.57 -16.61
N LYS A 127 9.20 17.44 -16.84
CA LYS A 127 8.64 17.66 -18.19
C LYS A 127 9.67 18.19 -19.18
N LEU A 128 10.61 19.03 -18.73
CA LEU A 128 11.71 19.52 -19.57
C LEU A 128 12.66 18.41 -20.02
N ARG A 129 12.63 17.24 -19.37
CA ARG A 129 13.42 16.06 -19.69
C ARG A 129 12.56 14.96 -20.31
N ASP A 130 11.47 15.34 -20.97
CA ASP A 130 10.50 14.47 -21.63
C ASP A 130 9.83 13.42 -20.71
N MET A 131 9.83 13.66 -19.40
CA MET A 131 9.15 12.81 -18.43
C MET A 131 7.90 13.48 -17.86
N ASN A 132 6.74 12.91 -18.15
CA ASN A 132 5.48 13.43 -17.62
C ASN A 132 5.19 12.90 -16.20
N VAL A 133 5.83 13.52 -15.21
CA VAL A 133 5.67 13.20 -13.79
C VAL A 133 4.68 14.17 -13.15
N THR A 134 3.59 13.67 -12.57
CA THR A 134 2.63 14.52 -11.85
C THR A 134 3.15 14.93 -10.47
N PRO A 135 2.68 16.06 -9.89
CA PRO A 135 3.09 16.48 -8.53
C PRO A 135 2.82 15.42 -7.45
N HIS A 136 1.85 14.53 -7.66
CA HIS A 136 1.57 13.42 -6.76
C HIS A 136 2.71 12.38 -6.74
N VAL A 137 3.29 12.08 -7.91
CA VAL A 137 4.45 11.19 -8.01
C VAL A 137 5.68 11.84 -7.40
N VAL A 138 5.88 13.15 -7.59
CA VAL A 138 6.94 13.91 -6.90
C VAL A 138 6.83 13.80 -5.38
N LYS A 139 5.62 13.95 -4.82
CA LYS A 139 5.39 13.78 -3.38
C LYS A 139 5.77 12.37 -2.90
N GLN A 140 5.48 11.35 -3.71
CA GLN A 140 5.88 9.97 -3.40
C GLN A 140 7.40 9.79 -3.47
N LEU A 141 8.09 10.40 -4.45
CA LEU A 141 9.55 10.37 -4.58
C LEU A 141 10.24 11.06 -3.40
N LEU A 142 9.79 12.25 -3.02
CA LEU A 142 10.32 12.96 -1.84
C LEU A 142 10.16 12.10 -0.57
N LYS A 143 9.01 11.42 -0.41
CA LYS A 143 8.79 10.50 0.71
C LYS A 143 9.70 9.28 0.66
N LYS A 144 9.90 8.68 -0.53
CA LYS A 144 10.79 7.52 -0.75
C LYS A 144 12.23 7.83 -0.32
N HIS A 145 12.71 9.04 -0.64
CA HIS A 145 14.07 9.49 -0.36
C HIS A 145 14.23 10.28 0.95
N GLY A 146 13.22 10.29 1.82
CA GLY A 146 13.32 10.85 3.18
C GLY A 146 13.31 12.38 3.28
N PHE A 147 12.81 13.10 2.27
CA PHE A 147 12.72 14.56 2.32
C PHE A 147 11.62 15.04 3.26
N VAL A 148 11.97 15.99 4.12
CA VAL A 148 11.09 16.57 5.14
C VAL A 148 10.69 17.99 4.75
N LYS A 149 9.50 18.42 5.17
CA LYS A 149 9.07 19.81 5.02
C LYS A 149 9.63 20.66 6.15
N ARG A 150 10.34 21.75 5.82
CA ARG A 150 10.75 22.74 6.81
C ARG A 150 9.63 23.75 7.05
N LYS A 151 9.17 23.87 8.31
CA LYS A 151 8.33 25.00 8.73
C LYS A 151 9.26 26.17 9.07
N MET A 152 8.99 27.35 8.51
CA MET A 152 9.72 28.56 8.90
C MET A 152 9.43 28.85 10.37
N GLN A 153 10.47 28.83 11.21
CA GLN A 153 10.38 29.36 12.57
C GLN A 153 10.82 30.82 12.50
N LYS A 154 9.86 31.73 12.73
CA LYS A 154 10.18 33.14 12.96
C LYS A 154 10.44 33.29 14.45
N THR A 155 11.67 33.56 14.83
CA THR A 155 11.99 34.02 16.18
C THR A 155 11.42 35.43 16.31
N VAL A 156 10.45 35.61 17.21
CA VAL A 156 9.98 36.95 17.57
C VAL A 156 11.17 37.67 18.20
N ALA A 157 11.48 38.88 17.72
CA ALA A 157 12.53 39.69 18.33
C ALA A 157 12.26 39.84 19.83
N MET A 158 13.29 39.68 20.67
CA MET A 158 13.15 39.91 22.10
C MET A 158 12.55 41.29 22.37
N LYS A 159 11.73 41.37 23.42
CA LYS A 159 11.04 42.58 23.90
C LYS A 159 12.00 43.77 23.90
N ASP A 160 11.55 44.90 23.34
CA ASP A 160 12.30 46.14 23.31
C ASP A 160 12.67 46.54 24.76
N CYS A 161 13.97 46.58 25.05
CA CYS A 161 14.49 46.92 26.38
C CYS A 161 14.65 48.44 26.43
N LYS A 162 13.99 49.11 27.38
CA LYS A 162 13.97 50.57 27.47
C LYS A 162 15.36 51.19 27.67
N ASP A 163 16.29 50.44 28.24
CA ASP A 163 17.59 50.96 28.68
C ASP A 163 18.71 50.69 27.66
N ARG A 164 18.35 50.29 26.43
CA ARG A 164 19.32 49.89 25.39
C ARG A 164 20.28 51.02 24.96
N ASN A 165 19.90 52.27 25.23
CA ASN A 165 20.65 53.46 24.83
C ASN A 165 21.29 54.20 26.02
N GLU A 166 21.29 53.65 27.24
CA GLU A 166 21.87 54.35 28.41
C GLU A 166 23.42 54.37 28.42
N GLN A 167 24.08 53.68 27.48
CA GLN A 167 25.55 53.59 27.39
C GLN A 167 26.16 54.26 26.15
N PHE A 168 25.38 54.95 25.32
CA PHE A 168 25.88 55.72 24.16
C PHE A 168 25.78 57.22 24.40
#